data_AF-A0A4U0YHZ0-F1
#
_entry.id   AF-A0A4U0YHZ0-F1
#
_cell.length_a   1.000
_cell.length_b   1.000
_cell.length_c   1.000
_cell.angle_alpha   90.00
_cell.angle_beta   90.00
_cell.angle_gamma   90.00
#
_symmetry.space_group_name_H-M   'P 1'
#
loop_
_entity.id
_entity.type
_entity.pdbx_description
1 polymer ?
#
loop_
_entity_poly.entity_id
_entity_poly.type
_entity_poly.pdbx_seq_one_letter_code
_entity_poly.pdbx_strand_id
1 'polypeptide(L)'
;MKLTRIILSLMALMLVSIPSISSAQERNSPFTFSDTTSSSPISGNSGFFGSIQGWLGGAEAAPALLPPDEAFKVSLTASSPDSLIATLVAADGYYLYREKLAFNVQSADAVIDHVELPPSD
;
A
#
# COMPACT_ATOMS: atom_id res chain seq x y z
N MET A 1 33.23 5.41 -2.41
CA MET A 1 32.11 4.45 -2.21
C MET A 1 32.06 3.95 -0.77
N LYS A 2 31.73 4.83 0.19
CA LYS A 2 31.66 4.51 1.64
C LYS A 2 30.48 5.22 2.30
N LEU A 3 29.37 5.38 1.58
CA LEU A 3 28.18 6.08 2.10
C LEU A 3 27.06 5.12 2.54
N THR A 4 27.14 3.84 2.20
CA THR A 4 26.16 2.82 2.61
C THR A 4 26.32 2.30 4.05
N ARG A 5 27.35 2.75 4.80
CA ARG A 5 27.63 2.27 6.17
C ARG A 5 27.11 3.19 7.28
N ILE A 6 26.58 4.38 6.97
CA ILE A 6 26.10 5.34 7.98
C ILE A 6 24.61 5.15 8.30
N ILE A 7 23.81 4.60 7.38
CA ILE A 7 22.38 4.33 7.62
C ILE A 7 22.15 3.09 8.50
N LEU A 8 23.13 2.17 8.57
CA LEU A 8 23.08 0.97 9.42
C LEU A 8 23.57 1.21 10.86
N SER A 9 23.52 2.46 11.36
CA SER A 9 23.90 2.78 12.75
C SER A 9 22.81 3.55 13.52
N LEU A 10 21.68 3.89 12.90
CA LEU A 10 20.56 4.56 13.58
C LEU A 10 19.63 3.57 14.32
N MET A 11 19.81 2.26 14.13
CA MET A 11 19.06 1.18 14.80
C MET A 11 19.79 0.64 16.05
N ALA A 12 20.39 1.50 16.89
CA ALA A 12 21.12 1.01 18.06
C ALA A 12 21.10 1.90 19.32
N LEU A 13 20.32 2.99 19.38
CA LEU A 13 20.33 3.83 20.57
C LEU A 13 18.98 4.48 20.89
N MET A 14 18.08 3.70 21.48
CA MET A 14 17.13 4.22 22.48
C MET A 14 17.09 3.24 23.65
N LEU A 15 18.11 3.38 24.48
CA LEU A 15 18.20 2.82 25.80
C LEU A 15 17.42 3.75 26.76
N VAL A 16 16.79 3.16 27.79
CA VAL A 16 16.65 3.69 29.17
C VAL A 16 15.20 3.81 29.73
N SER A 17 15.00 2.94 30.74
CA SER A 17 14.17 3.05 31.96
C SER A 17 12.65 2.86 31.91
N ILE A 18 12.19 1.76 32.53
CA ILE A 18 11.33 1.85 33.73
C ILE A 18 11.75 0.74 34.73
N PRO A 19 11.91 1.05 36.04
CA PRO A 19 12.36 0.10 37.06
C PRO A 19 11.28 -0.87 37.54
N SER A 20 11.79 -1.98 38.09
CA SER A 20 11.16 -3.06 38.85
C SER A 20 9.85 -2.73 39.58
N ILE A 21 8.82 -3.56 39.36
CA ILE A 21 7.80 -3.83 40.39
C ILE A 21 7.64 -5.35 40.51
N SER A 22 8.17 -5.83 41.63
CA SER A 22 7.65 -6.87 42.53
C SER A 22 7.20 -8.21 41.96
N SER A 23 7.93 -9.25 42.36
CA SER A 23 7.47 -10.63 42.41
C SER A 23 6.25 -10.76 43.33
N ALA A 24 5.10 -11.14 42.78
CA ALA A 24 4.01 -11.76 43.53
C ALA A 24 3.84 -13.18 42.99
N GLN A 25 4.40 -14.13 43.73
CA GLN A 25 4.35 -15.56 43.52
C GLN A 25 2.98 -16.09 43.94
N GLU A 26 2.09 -16.34 42.98
CA GLU A 26 0.95 -17.24 43.16
C GLU A 26 1.13 -18.44 42.21
N ARG A 27 1.80 -19.47 42.69
CA ARG A 27 1.16 -20.73 43.09
C ARG A 27 0.30 -21.34 41.96
N ASN A 28 0.99 -22.13 41.13
CA ASN A 28 0.61 -23.48 40.71
C ASN A 28 -0.85 -23.78 40.30
N SER A 29 -1.10 -23.86 38.99
CA SER A 29 -1.57 -25.11 38.35
C SER A 29 -1.57 -24.99 36.81
N PRO A 30 -1.40 -26.12 36.10
CA PRO A 30 -0.92 -26.13 34.73
C PRO A 30 -2.09 -26.04 33.73
N PHE A 31 -2.17 -24.93 33.01
CA PHE A 31 -2.87 -24.93 31.72
C PHE A 31 -1.84 -25.09 30.61
N THR A 32 -1.76 -26.32 30.15
CA THR A 32 -1.04 -26.75 28.96
C THR A 32 -1.65 -26.07 27.73
N PHE A 33 -0.96 -25.06 27.22
CA PHE A 33 -0.86 -24.87 25.78
C PHE A 33 0.62 -24.85 25.45
N SER A 34 1.09 -25.93 24.84
CA SER A 34 2.41 -25.99 24.24
C SER A 34 2.45 -25.04 23.06
N ASP A 35 2.69 -23.76 23.34
CA ASP A 35 3.32 -22.86 22.38
C ASP A 35 4.79 -23.30 22.30
N THR A 36 5.09 -24.16 21.34
CA THR A 36 6.48 -24.39 20.93
C THR A 36 6.88 -23.16 20.11
N THR A 37 7.23 -22.08 20.81
CA THR A 37 8.17 -21.08 20.33
C THR A 37 9.50 -21.79 20.06
N SER A 38 9.66 -22.32 18.85
CA SER A 38 10.98 -22.62 18.27
C SER A 38 11.32 -21.48 17.32
N SER A 39 12.16 -20.59 17.85
CA SER A 39 13.09 -19.71 17.14
C SER A 39 13.24 -19.97 15.62
N SER A 40 12.76 -19.03 14.80
CA SER A 40 13.29 -18.71 13.45
C SER A 40 12.69 -17.39 12.94
N PRO A 41 13.44 -16.60 12.15
CA PRO A 41 13.06 -15.25 11.73
C PRO A 41 11.76 -15.25 10.92
N ILE A 42 10.91 -14.24 11.14
CA ILE A 42 9.72 -14.02 10.33
C ILE A 42 10.18 -13.58 8.93
N SER A 43 10.19 -14.54 8.01
CA SER A 43 10.30 -14.34 6.57
C SER A 43 9.28 -15.26 5.92
N GLY A 44 8.19 -14.66 5.43
CA GLY A 44 7.24 -15.28 4.49
C GLY A 44 6.20 -16.25 5.09
N ASN A 45 5.15 -15.71 5.71
CA ASN A 45 3.76 -16.20 5.65
C ASN A 45 3.40 -17.67 6.03
N SER A 46 4.15 -18.35 6.91
CA SER A 46 4.06 -19.82 7.06
C SER A 46 3.54 -20.36 8.41
N GLY A 47 2.69 -19.63 9.14
CA GLY A 47 2.24 -20.08 10.49
C GLY A 47 0.80 -20.61 10.61
N PHE A 48 -0.15 -20.07 9.85
CA PHE A 48 -1.57 -20.39 10.02
C PHE A 48 -2.37 -19.99 8.78
N PHE A 49 -2.02 -18.84 8.19
CA PHE A 49 -2.62 -18.36 6.95
C PHE A 49 -2.29 -19.26 5.74
N GLY A 50 -1.12 -19.92 5.72
CA GLY A 50 -0.75 -20.85 4.64
C GLY A 50 -1.64 -22.10 4.55
N SER A 51 -2.07 -22.64 5.69
CA SER A 51 -2.98 -23.81 5.75
C SER A 51 -4.39 -23.47 5.27
N ILE A 52 -4.86 -22.24 5.46
CA ILE A 52 -6.15 -21.78 4.97
C ILE A 52 -6.09 -21.51 3.46
N GLN A 53 -5.00 -20.91 2.98
CA GLN A 53 -4.76 -20.68 1.55
C GLN A 53 -4.60 -21.98 0.74
N GLY A 54 -4.05 -23.03 1.35
CA GLY A 54 -3.96 -24.36 0.73
C GLY A 54 -5.29 -25.09 0.63
N TRP A 55 -6.23 -24.80 1.54
CA TRP A 55 -7.59 -25.34 1.52
C TRP A 55 -8.51 -24.53 0.59
N LEU A 56 -8.34 -23.21 0.55
CA LEU A 56 -8.99 -22.31 -0.37
C LEU A 56 -8.16 -22.13 -1.64
N GLY A 57 -8.00 -23.21 -2.41
CA GLY A 57 -7.53 -23.18 -3.81
C GLY A 57 -6.60 -22.02 -4.16
N GLY A 58 -5.39 -22.02 -3.61
CA GLY A 58 -4.45 -20.92 -3.73
C GLY A 58 -4.00 -20.67 -5.17
N ALA A 59 -4.43 -19.53 -5.70
CA ALA A 59 -3.88 -18.81 -6.85
C ALA A 59 -3.78 -19.61 -8.15
N GLU A 60 -4.92 -19.92 -8.76
CA GLU A 60 -4.98 -20.00 -10.22
C GLU A 60 -4.48 -18.67 -10.78
N ALA A 61 -3.52 -18.72 -11.70
CA ALA A 61 -2.75 -17.58 -12.17
C ALA A 61 -3.62 -16.33 -12.38
N ALA A 62 -3.52 -15.38 -11.46
CA ALA A 62 -4.19 -14.10 -11.62
C ALA A 62 -3.75 -13.51 -12.96
N PRO A 63 -4.68 -13.01 -13.79
CA PRO A 63 -4.31 -12.37 -15.04
C PRO A 63 -3.27 -11.29 -14.74
N ALA A 64 -2.20 -11.28 -15.55
CA ALA A 64 -1.14 -10.31 -15.39
C ALA A 64 -1.74 -8.92 -15.46
N LEU A 65 -1.74 -8.21 -14.33
CA LEU A 65 -2.25 -6.85 -14.26
C LEU A 65 -1.32 -5.95 -15.07
N LEU A 66 -1.91 -5.11 -15.91
CA LEU A 66 -1.15 -4.12 -16.66
C LEU A 66 -0.62 -3.07 -15.67
N PRO A 67 0.59 -2.52 -15.93
CA PRO A 67 1.07 -1.40 -15.15
C PRO A 67 0.13 -0.20 -15.31
N PRO A 68 0.03 0.69 -14.30
CA PRO A 68 -0.91 1.81 -14.30
C PRO A 68 -0.82 2.71 -15.55
N ASP A 69 0.40 2.97 -16.02
CA ASP A 69 0.64 3.83 -17.19
C ASP A 69 0.12 3.21 -18.51
N GLU A 70 0.01 1.88 -18.58
CA GLU A 70 -0.58 1.18 -19.73
C GLU A 70 -2.09 1.00 -19.58
N ALA A 71 -2.55 0.76 -18.34
CA ALA A 71 -3.96 0.57 -18.01
C ALA A 71 -4.77 1.88 -18.09
N PHE A 72 -4.14 3.03 -17.86
CA PHE A 72 -4.80 4.34 -17.86
C PHE A 72 -4.03 5.34 -18.73
N LYS A 73 -4.53 5.57 -19.94
CA LYS A 73 -3.95 6.53 -20.87
C LYS A 73 -4.61 7.90 -20.72
N VAL A 74 -3.80 8.95 -20.62
CA VAL A 74 -4.27 10.33 -20.53
C VAL A 74 -3.74 11.13 -21.72
N SER A 75 -4.61 11.89 -22.35
CA SER A 75 -4.27 12.81 -23.44
C SER A 75 -4.91 14.18 -23.17
N LEU A 76 -4.23 15.26 -23.56
CA LEU A 76 -4.70 16.62 -23.39
C LEU A 76 -4.66 17.34 -24.74
N THR A 77 -5.80 17.89 -25.14
CA THR A 77 -5.95 18.62 -26.40
C THR A 77 -6.48 20.02 -26.13
N ALA A 78 -5.87 21.04 -26.72
CA ALA A 78 -6.40 22.40 -26.67
C ALA A 78 -7.56 22.53 -27.67
N SER A 79 -8.76 22.83 -27.17
CA SER A 79 -9.94 23.06 -28.01
C SER A 79 -10.18 24.54 -28.29
N SER A 80 -9.72 25.42 -27.41
CA SER A 80 -9.88 26.88 -27.48
C SER A 80 -8.80 27.56 -26.64
N PRO A 81 -8.56 28.87 -26.78
CA PRO A 81 -7.54 29.58 -26.01
C PRO A 81 -7.70 29.40 -24.49
N ASP A 82 -8.94 29.27 -24.02
CA ASP A 82 -9.28 29.15 -22.59
C ASP A 82 -9.87 27.76 -22.23
N SER A 83 -9.80 26.78 -23.14
CA SER A 83 -10.43 25.46 -22.89
C SER A 83 -9.56 24.30 -23.34
N LEU A 84 -9.39 23.36 -22.41
CA LEU A 84 -8.62 22.13 -22.60
C LEU A 84 -9.56 20.93 -22.47
N ILE A 85 -9.41 19.96 -23.37
CA ILE A 85 -10.10 18.69 -23.30
C ILE A 85 -9.10 17.63 -22.83
N ALA A 86 -9.34 17.08 -21.65
CA ALA A 86 -8.63 15.93 -21.14
C ALA A 86 -9.38 14.64 -21.50
N THR A 87 -8.73 13.76 -22.25
CA THR A 87 -9.26 12.43 -22.61
C THR A 87 -8.55 11.36 -21.79
N LEU A 88 -9.30 10.64 -20.96
CA LEU A 88 -8.80 9.54 -20.15
C LEU A 88 -9.40 8.23 -20.66
N VAL A 89 -8.54 7.25 -20.98
CA VAL A 89 -8.94 5.96 -21.55
C VAL A 89 -8.41 4.85 -20.67
N ALA A 90 -9.31 4.04 -20.12
CA ALA A 90 -8.97 2.81 -19.41
C ALA A 90 -8.81 1.66 -20.41
N ALA A 91 -7.89 0.75 -20.13
CA ALA A 91 -7.73 -0.51 -20.86
C ALA A 91 -8.94 -1.44 -20.63
N ASP A 92 -9.04 -2.49 -21.44
CA ASP A 92 -10.14 -3.46 -21.34
C ASP A 92 -10.15 -4.14 -19.96
N GLY A 93 -11.33 -4.15 -19.32
CA GLY A 93 -11.49 -4.64 -17.95
C GLY A 93 -11.05 -3.67 -16.84
N TYR A 94 -10.67 -2.43 -17.18
CA TYR A 94 -10.32 -1.38 -16.23
C TYR A 94 -11.35 -0.24 -16.26
N TYR A 95 -11.48 0.46 -15.13
CA TYR A 95 -12.48 1.51 -14.96
C TYR A 95 -11.85 2.75 -14.31
N LEU A 96 -12.37 3.93 -14.67
CA LEU A 96 -11.99 5.22 -14.11
C LEU A 96 -13.08 5.71 -13.16
N TYR A 97 -12.70 6.01 -11.93
CA TYR A 97 -13.60 6.61 -10.95
C TYR A 97 -13.64 8.12 -11.15
N ARG A 98 -14.80 8.67 -11.54
CA ARG A 98 -14.98 10.10 -11.77
C ARG A 98 -14.61 10.94 -10.55
N GLU A 99 -14.97 10.48 -9.36
CA GLU A 99 -14.68 11.14 -8.07
C GLU A 99 -13.20 11.12 -7.67
N LYS A 100 -12.37 10.32 -8.36
CA LYS A 100 -10.91 10.26 -8.14
C LYS A 100 -10.14 11.11 -9.15
N LEU A 101 -10.82 11.77 -10.08
CA LEU A 101 -10.20 12.70 -11.00
C LEU A 101 -10.02 14.05 -10.31
N ALA A 102 -8.78 14.50 -10.22
CA ALA A 102 -8.42 15.80 -9.69
C ALA A 102 -7.57 16.55 -10.71
N PHE A 103 -7.88 17.82 -10.91
CA PHE A 103 -7.15 18.70 -11.82
C PHE A 103 -6.43 19.77 -11.01
N ASN A 104 -5.16 19.97 -11.32
CA ASN A 104 -4.35 20.98 -10.67
C ASN A 104 -3.52 21.71 -11.73
N VAL A 105 -3.42 23.03 -11.58
CA VAL A 105 -2.60 23.88 -12.44
C VAL A 105 -1.30 24.17 -11.72
N GLN A 106 -0.18 23.80 -12.34
CA GLN A 106 1.15 24.04 -11.78
C GLN A 106 1.68 25.45 -12.03
N SER A 107 1.06 26.21 -12.93
CA SER A 107 1.43 27.59 -13.25
C SER A 107 0.76 28.57 -12.28
N ALA A 108 1.53 29.50 -11.71
CA ALA A 108 1.04 30.44 -10.71
C ALA A 108 -0.03 31.43 -11.24
N ASP A 109 -0.02 31.70 -12.55
CA ASP A 109 -0.90 32.70 -13.18
C ASP A 109 -2.17 32.09 -13.82
N ALA A 110 -2.39 30.78 -13.70
CA ALA A 110 -3.51 30.09 -14.34
C ALA A 110 -4.42 29.45 -13.29
N VAL A 111 -5.74 29.66 -13.47
CA VAL A 111 -6.79 29.19 -12.57
C VAL A 111 -7.76 28.33 -13.38
N ILE A 112 -8.26 27.25 -12.76
CA ILE A 112 -9.35 26.47 -13.32
C ILE A 112 -10.66 27.14 -12.91
N ASP A 113 -11.38 27.69 -13.87
CA ASP A 113 -12.70 28.29 -13.63
C ASP A 113 -13.76 27.22 -13.35
N HIS A 114 -13.88 26.26 -14.28
CA HIS A 114 -14.86 25.18 -14.19
C HIS A 114 -14.34 23.88 -14.82
N VAL A 115 -14.82 22.73 -14.32
CA VAL A 115 -14.53 21.40 -14.87
C VAL A 115 -15.84 20.71 -15.22
N GLU A 116 -16.05 20.43 -16.50
CA GLU A 116 -17.18 19.63 -16.99
C GLU A 116 -16.78 18.16 -17.09
N LEU A 117 -17.45 17.31 -16.30
CA LEU A 117 -17.33 15.86 -16.41
C LEU A 117 -18.59 15.29 -17.07
N PRO A 118 -18.47 14.29 -17.96
CA PRO A 118 -19.63 13.60 -18.51
C PRO A 118 -20.44 12.94 -17.39
N PRO A 119 -21.76 12.73 -17.57
CA PRO A 119 -22.59 12.05 -16.58
C PRO A 119 -22.09 10.62 -16.30
N SER A 120 -22.23 10.18 -15.04
CA SER A 120 -22.20 8.75 -14.72
C SER A 120 -23.54 8.15 -15.12
N ASP A 121 -23.52 6.99 -15.79
CA ASP A 121 -24.66 6.09 -15.81
C ASP A 121 -24.77 5.34 -14.48
#